data_AF-A0AAX0TQ98-F1
#
_entry.id   AF-A0AAX0TQ98-F1
#
_cell.length_a   1.000
_cell.length_b   1.000
_cell.length_c   1.000
_cell.angle_alpha   90.00
_cell.angle_beta   90.00
_cell.angle_gamma   90.00
#
_symmetry.space_group_name_H-M   'P 1'
#
loop_
_entity.id
_entity.type
_entity.pdbx_description
1 polymer ?
#
loop_
_entity_poly.entity_id
_entity_poly.type
_entity_poly.pdbx_seq_one_letter_code
_entity_poly.pdbx_strand_id
1 'polypeptide(L)' 'MSQVSLSQLLKEGNLFAEQCPSREVLKHVTSRWGVLILVALREGTHRFSDLRRKIGGVSEKM' A
#
# COMPACT_ATOMS: atom_id res chain seq x y z
N MET A 1 26.76 -0.25 -14.46
CA MET A 1 25.76 0.30 -13.51
C MET A 1 24.93 1.33 -14.27
N SER A 2 23.73 0.96 -14.72
CA SER A 2 22.93 1.81 -15.61
C SER A 2 22.34 3.01 -14.86
N GLN A 3 22.63 4.22 -15.33
CA GLN A 3 21.93 5.44 -14.90
C GLN A 3 20.47 5.38 -15.39
N VAL A 4 19.53 5.21 -14.46
CA VAL A 4 18.10 5.31 -14.75
C VAL A 4 17.73 6.80 -14.78
N SER A 5 17.05 7.27 -15.83
CA SER A 5 16.63 8.67 -15.93
C SER A 5 15.45 8.97 -15.02
N LEU A 6 15.32 10.22 -14.57
CA LEU A 6 14.16 10.66 -13.78
C LEU A 6 12.84 10.41 -14.53
N SER A 7 12.82 10.64 -15.84
CA SER A 7 11.67 10.36 -16.71
C SER A 7 11.30 8.88 -16.78
N GLN A 8 12.25 7.96 -16.60
CA GLN A 8 11.98 6.53 -16.52
C GLN A 8 11.39 6.12 -15.16
N LEU A 9 11.78 6.80 -14.07
CA LEU A 9 11.23 6.58 -12.73
C LEU A 9 9.83 7.16 -12.55
N LEU A 10 9.52 8.26 -13.24
CA LEU A 10 8.23 8.98 -13.14
C LEU A 10 7.22 8.58 -14.23
N LYS A 11 7.37 7.41 -14.87
CA LYS A 11 6.37 6.91 -15.82
C LYS A 11 5.10 6.48 -15.10
N GLU A 12 3.97 6.61 -15.78
CA GLU A 12 2.72 5.99 -15.34
C GLU A 12 2.89 4.47 -15.22
N GLY A 13 2.22 3.88 -14.22
CA GLY A 13 2.30 2.45 -13.96
C GLY A 13 1.54 1.64 -15.01
N ASN A 14 2.13 0.54 -15.47
CA ASN A 14 1.48 -0.43 -16.35
C ASN A 14 1.28 -1.77 -15.63
N LEU A 15 0.08 -2.04 -15.12
CA LEU A 15 -0.23 -3.27 -14.40
C LEU A 15 -0.09 -4.54 -15.25
N PHE A 16 -0.18 -4.44 -16.58
CA PHE A 16 -0.03 -5.59 -17.48
C PHE A 16 1.43 -5.95 -17.73
N ALA A 17 2.38 -5.04 -17.48
CA ALA A 17 3.80 -5.36 -17.51
C ALA A 17 4.19 -6.18 -16.26
N GLU A 18 4.86 -7.31 -16.48
CA GLU A 18 5.11 -8.32 -15.43
C GLU A 18 5.85 -7.75 -14.21
N GLN A 19 6.89 -6.95 -14.45
CA GLN A 19 7.78 -6.40 -13.43
C GLN A 19 7.46 -4.94 -13.06
N CYS A 20 6.25 -4.46 -13.35
CA CYS A 20 5.90 -3.07 -13.06
C CYS A 20 5.73 -2.86 -11.54
N PRO A 21 6.43 -1.88 -10.93
CA PRO A 21 6.31 -1.58 -9.50
C PRO A 21 4.89 -1.19 -9.05
N SER A 22 4.03 -0.74 -9.97
CA SER A 22 2.63 -0.43 -9.65
C SER A 22 1.84 -1.65 -9.15
N ARG A 23 2.28 -2.88 -9.45
CA ARG A 23 1.70 -4.11 -8.90
C ARG A 23 1.92 -4.24 -7.39
N GLU A 24 3.06 -3.80 -6.86
CA GLU A 24 3.30 -3.82 -5.41
C GLU A 24 2.44 -2.77 -4.69
N VAL A 25 2.23 -1.60 -5.30
CA VAL A 25 1.28 -0.61 -4.78
C VAL A 25 -0.13 -1.20 -4.73
N LEU A 26 -0.59 -1.81 -5.83
CA LEU A 26 -1.90 -2.47 -5.90
C LEU A 26 -2.03 -3.53 -4.79
N LYS A 27 -1.04 -4.41 -4.66
CA LYS A 27 -0.99 -5.45 -3.63
C LYS A 27 -1.07 -4.88 -2.22
N HIS A 28 -0.39 -3.77 -1.92
CA HIS A 28 -0.49 -3.13 -0.60
C HIS A 28 -1.91 -2.62 -0.32
N VAL A 29 -2.49 -1.86 -1.25
CA VAL A 29 -3.80 -1.22 -1.05
C VAL A 29 -4.97 -2.21 -1.08
N THR A 30 -4.81 -3.35 -1.77
CA THR A 30 -5.82 -4.43 -1.82
C THR A 30 -5.51 -5.60 -0.89
N SER A 31 -4.47 -5.52 -0.06
CA SER A 31 -4.20 -6.56 0.94
C SER A 31 -5.33 -6.64 1.97
N ARG A 32 -5.50 -7.81 2.61
CA ARG A 32 -6.52 -8.06 3.65
C ARG A 32 -6.60 -6.94 4.68
N TRP A 33 -5.46 -6.43 5.12
CA TRP A 33 -5.39 -5.37 6.13
C TRP A 33 -5.35 -3.97 5.50
N GLY A 34 -4.66 -3.81 4.37
CA GLY A 34 -4.52 -2.51 3.70
C GLY A 34 -5.85 -1.88 3.33
N VAL A 35 -6.78 -2.66 2.77
CA VAL A 35 -8.11 -2.16 2.42
C VAL A 35 -8.89 -1.71 3.67
N LEU A 36 -8.79 -2.43 4.78
CA LEU A 36 -9.49 -2.10 6.03
C LEU A 36 -8.91 -0.84 6.69
N ILE A 37 -7.58 -0.68 6.65
CA ILE A 37 -6.90 0.53 7.12
C ILE A 37 -7.34 1.74 6.32
N LEU A 38 -7.31 1.65 4.98
CA LEU A 38 -7.73 2.75 4.11
C LEU A 38 -9.20 3.14 4.34
N VAL A 39 -10.08 2.16 4.51
CA VAL A 39 -11.50 2.42 4.84
C VAL A 39 -11.63 3.10 6.21
N ALA A 40 -10.93 2.62 7.24
CA ALA A 40 -10.99 3.21 8.57
C ALA A 40 -10.51 4.68 8.56
N LEU A 41 -9.44 4.98 7.83
CA LEU A 41 -8.89 6.34 7.72
C LEU A 41 -9.81 7.34 6.98
N ARG A 42 -10.87 6.88 6.31
CA ARG A 42 -11.88 7.80 5.74
C ARG A 42 -12.67 8.56 6.80
N GLU A 43 -12.75 8.04 8.02
CA GLU A 43 -13.42 8.70 9.15
C GLU A 43 -12.53 9.73 9.86
N GLY A 44 -11.23 9.73 9.57
CA GLY A 44 -10.27 10.69 10.10
C GLY A 44 -8.98 10.05 10.60
N THR A 45 -8.20 10.85 11.33
CA THR A 45 -6.91 10.41 11.90
C THR A 45 -7.13 9.39 13.01
N HIS A 46 -6.42 8.26 12.93
CA HIS A 46 -6.43 7.22 13.96
C HIS A 46 -5.02 6.98 14.51
N ARG A 47 -4.90 6.69 15.81
CA ARG A 47 -3.66 6.13 16.35
C ARG A 47 -3.51 4.69 15.89
N PHE A 48 -2.28 4.17 15.92
CA PHE A 48 -2.00 2.78 15.56
C PHE A 48 -2.84 1.78 16.37
N SER A 49 -2.96 2.01 17.68
CA SER A 49 -3.79 1.18 18.57
C SER A 49 -5.28 1.22 18.22
N ASP A 50 -5.79 2.36 17.74
CA ASP A 50 -7.19 2.48 17.32
C ASP A 50 -7.45 1.65 16.07
N LEU A 51 -6.56 1.71 15.08
CA LEU A 51 -6.64 0.88 13.87
C LEU A 51 -6.59 -0.62 14.22
N ARG A 52 -5.66 -1.03 15.06
CA ARG A 52 -5.53 -2.44 15.51
C ARG A 52 -6.81 -2.93 16.19
N ARG A 53 -7.38 -2.13 17.09
CA ARG A 53 -8.62 -2.48 17.81
C ARG A 53 -9.83 -2.53 16.87
N LYS A 54 -9.95 -1.57 15.94
CA LYS A 54 -11.06 -1.48 15.00
C LYS A 54 -11.06 -2.63 13.98
N ILE A 55 -9.89 -3.01 13.47
CA ILE A 55 -9.76 -4.06 12.46
C ILE A 55 -9.99 -5.45 13.06
N GLY A 56 -9.44 -5.72 14.25
CA GLY A 56 -9.56 -7.02 14.90
C GLY A 56 -8.80 -8.14 14.17
N GLY A 57 -8.16 -9.05 14.91
CA GLY A 57 -7.46 -10.20 14.33
C GLY A 57 -6.17 -9.91 13.57
N VAL A 58 -5.77 -8.65 13.41
CA VAL A 58 -4.44 -8.26 12.93
C VAL A 58 -3.44 -8.34 14.09
N SER A 59 -2.39 -9.13 13.93
CA SER A 59 -1.28 -9.21 14.90
C SER A 59 -0.23 -8.15 14.59
N GLU A 60 0.32 -7.55 15.63
CA GLU A 60 1.53 -6.75 15.51
C GLU A 60 2.72 -7.68 15.30
N LYS A 61 3.54 -7.38 14.30
CA LYS A 61 4.82 -8.05 14.10
C LYS A 61 5.88 -7.18 14.76
N MET A 62 6.56 -7.72 15.79
CA MET A 62 7.72 -7.09 16.41
C MET A 62 8.94 -7.17 15.50
#